data_AF-A0A257PZX3-F1
#
_entry.id   AF-A0A257PZX3-F1
#
_cell.length_a   1.000
_cell.length_b   1.000
_cell.length_c   1.000
_cell.angle_alpha   90.00
_cell.angle_beta   90.00
_cell.angle_gamma   90.00
#
_symmetry.space_group_name_H-M   'P 1'
#
loop_
_entity.id
_entity.type
_entity.pdbx_description
1 polymer ?
#
loop_
_entity_poly.entity_id
_entity_poly.type
_entity_poly.pdbx_seq_one_letter_code
_entity_poly.pdbx_strand_id
1 'polypeptide(L)'
;MEFTAAWCINCKILEKTVYVAPAVVRAAQRENLVALRVDLTRPNPALERLLVKDGGAGLPFAEIRNPEGHITEIFRGLFGPAALAAAIDRSASRLDMTG
;
A
#
# COMPACT_ATOMS: atom_id res chain seq x y z
N MET A 1 0.52 2.31 -2.68
CA MET A 1 -0.92 2.47 -2.98
C MET A 1 -1.72 1.65 -1.99
N GLU A 2 -2.79 2.21 -1.43
CA GLU A 2 -3.79 1.46 -0.65
C GLU A 2 -5.12 1.42 -1.41
N PHE A 3 -5.74 0.26 -1.48
CA PHE A 3 -7.08 0.07 -2.03
C PHE A 3 -8.05 -0.13 -0.87
N THR A 4 -9.13 0.66 -0.85
CA THR A 4 -10.06 0.74 0.28
C THR A 4 -11.50 0.97 -0.18
N ALA A 5 -12.44 0.83 0.75
CA ALA A 5 -13.82 1.25 0.61
C ALA A 5 -14.43 1.58 1.98
N ALA A 6 -15.43 2.48 2.02
CA ALA A 6 -16.12 2.88 3.23
C ALA A 6 -16.84 1.70 3.93
N TRP A 7 -17.37 0.76 3.14
CA TRP A 7 -18.07 -0.43 3.61
C TRP A 7 -17.14 -1.57 4.04
N CYS A 8 -15.82 -1.45 3.81
CA CYS A 8 -14.84 -2.49 4.12
C CYS A 8 -14.28 -2.31 5.54
N ILE A 9 -14.79 -3.06 6.51
CA ILE A 9 -14.36 -2.94 7.91
C ILE A 9 -12.86 -3.23 8.10
N ASN A 10 -12.31 -4.24 7.42
CA ASN A 10 -10.89 -4.57 7.48
C ASN A 10 -10.02 -3.45 6.93
N CYS A 11 -10.48 -2.72 5.91
CA CYS A 11 -9.80 -1.55 5.40
C CYS A 11 -9.73 -0.45 6.46
N LYS A 12 -10.84 -0.21 7.17
CA LYS A 12 -10.90 0.80 8.24
C LYS A 12 -10.06 0.46 9.45
N ILE A 13 -9.88 -0.83 9.75
CA ILE A 13 -8.91 -1.28 10.75
C ILE A 13 -7.50 -0.85 10.33
N LEU A 14 -7.07 -1.15 9.10
CA LEU A 14 -5.73 -0.76 8.61
C LEU A 14 -5.53 0.76 8.57
N GLU A 15 -6.52 1.51 8.11
CA GLU A 15 -6.50 2.99 8.10
C GLU A 15 -6.26 3.59 9.49
N LYS A 16 -6.89 3.01 10.52
CA LYS A 16 -6.80 3.53 11.89
C LYS A 16 -5.61 3.02 12.69
N THR A 17 -4.98 1.93 12.27
CA THR A 17 -3.96 1.24 13.08
C THR A 17 -2.61 1.09 12.41
N VAL A 18 -2.57 0.93 11.09
CA VAL A 18 -1.34 0.59 10.35
C VAL A 18 -0.77 1.80 9.63
N TYR A 19 -1.55 2.42 8.74
CA TYR A 19 -1.02 3.50 7.89
C TYR A 19 -0.67 4.76 8.69
N VAL A 20 -1.33 4.98 9.82
CA VAL A 20 -1.07 6.09 10.75
C VAL A 20 -0.04 5.76 11.83
N ALA A 21 0.47 4.52 11.88
CA ALA A 21 1.41 4.11 12.90
C ALA A 21 2.71 4.93 12.81
N PRO A 22 3.27 5.44 13.92
CA PRO A 22 4.45 6.29 13.88
C PRO A 22 5.65 5.66 13.17
N ALA A 23 5.81 4.34 13.24
CA ALA A 23 6.88 3.63 12.53
C ALA A 23 6.69 3.68 11.00
N VAL A 24 5.45 3.53 10.51
CA VAL A 24 5.12 3.60 9.08
C VAL A 24 5.27 5.03 8.56
N VAL A 25 4.77 6.01 9.32
CA VAL A 25 4.89 7.44 8.95
C VAL A 25 6.35 7.85 8.86
N ARG A 26 7.20 7.47 9.83
CA ARG A 26 8.64 7.76 9.81
C ARG A 26 9.36 7.07 8.65
N ALA A 27 9.03 5.81 8.37
CA ALA A 27 9.59 5.10 7.22
C ALA A 27 9.20 5.80 5.90
N ALA A 28 7.92 6.12 5.73
CA ALA A 28 7.43 6.82 4.55
C ALA A 28 8.11 8.20 4.34
N GLN A 29 8.29 8.98 5.42
CA GLN A 29 8.99 10.26 5.35
C GLN A 29 10.47 10.11 4.96
N ARG A 30 11.17 9.14 5.58
CA ARG A 30 12.59 8.90 5.30
C ARG A 30 12.82 8.50 3.85
N GLU A 31 11.97 7.61 3.31
CA GLU A 31 12.09 7.09 1.95
C GLU A 31 11.35 7.94 0.90
N ASN A 32 10.89 9.15 1.25
CA ASN A 32 10.10 10.04 0.39
C ASN A 32 8.91 9.33 -0.29
N LEU A 33 8.26 8.41 0.41
CA LEU A 33 7.15 7.62 -0.09
C LEU A 33 5.87 8.47 -0.19
N VAL A 34 5.27 8.50 -1.38
CA VAL A 34 3.94 9.10 -1.59
C VAL A 34 2.86 8.06 -1.36
N ALA A 35 1.98 8.32 -0.39
CA ALA A 35 0.79 7.50 -0.15
C ALA A 35 -0.33 7.86 -1.14
N LEU A 36 -0.78 6.87 -1.91
CA LEU A 36 -1.90 7.00 -2.85
C LEU A 36 -3.04 6.10 -2.41
N ARG A 37 -4.26 6.64 -2.40
CA ARG A 37 -5.49 5.92 -2.05
C ARG A 37 -6.33 5.67 -3.30
N VAL A 38 -6.73 4.42 -3.47
CA VAL A 38 -7.69 3.96 -4.47
C VAL A 38 -9.00 3.61 -3.76
N ASP A 39 -10.00 4.47 -3.90
CA ASP A 39 -11.28 4.34 -3.20
C ASP A 39 -12.34 3.65 -4.09
N LEU A 40 -12.70 2.43 -3.72
CA LEU A 40 -13.72 1.58 -4.32
C LEU A 40 -15.05 1.60 -3.54
N THR A 41 -15.31 2.66 -2.76
CA THR A 41 -16.59 2.85 -2.07
C THR A 41 -17.76 2.82 -3.04
N ARG A 42 -17.59 3.40 -4.23
CA ARG A 42 -18.56 3.35 -5.33
C ARG A 42 -17.99 2.48 -6.46
N PRO A 43 -18.84 1.72 -7.18
CA PRO A 43 -18.41 0.94 -8.34
C PRO A 43 -17.61 1.80 -9.32
N ASN A 44 -16.44 1.31 -9.70
CA ASN A 44 -15.56 1.98 -10.65
C ASN A 44 -14.79 0.92 -11.45
N PRO A 45 -15.27 0.55 -12.65
CA PRO A 45 -14.68 -0.52 -13.43
C PRO A 45 -13.20 -0.31 -13.76
N ALA A 46 -12.71 0.94 -13.83
CA ALA A 46 -11.31 1.21 -14.09
C ALA A 46 -10.43 0.86 -12.87
N LEU A 47 -10.86 1.26 -11.68
CA LEU A 47 -10.15 0.96 -10.43
C LEU A 47 -10.28 -0.52 -10.04
N GLU A 48 -11.41 -1.16 -10.33
CA GLU A 48 -11.59 -2.60 -10.16
C GLU A 48 -10.65 -3.40 -11.07
N ARG A 49 -10.52 -3.00 -12.35
CA ARG A 49 -9.53 -3.61 -13.26
C ARG A 49 -8.10 -3.36 -12.79
N LEU A 50 -7.81 -2.18 -12.25
CA LEU A 50 -6.50 -1.88 -11.68
C LEU A 50 -6.19 -2.81 -10.51
N LEU A 51 -7.12 -2.95 -9.55
CA LEU A 51 -6.99 -3.87 -8.42
C LEU A 51 -6.65 -5.30 -8.89
N VAL A 52 -7.41 -5.83 -9.86
CA VAL A 52 -7.17 -7.18 -10.39
C VAL A 52 -5.83 -7.28 -11.12
N LYS A 53 -5.51 -6.30 -11.96
CA LYS A 53 -4.24 -6.25 -12.70
C LYS A 53 -3.03 -6.26 -11.75
N ASP A 54 -3.14 -5.55 -10.65
CA ASP A 54 -2.08 -5.44 -9.64
C ASP A 54 -2.01 -6.65 -8.70
N GLY A 55 -2.88 -7.66 -8.90
CA GLY A 55 -2.87 -8.93 -8.17
C GLY A 55 -3.79 -8.95 -6.95
N GLY A 56 -4.67 -7.96 -6.80
CA GLY A 56 -5.73 -7.95 -5.81
C GLY A 56 -6.91 -8.83 -6.21
N ALA A 57 -7.42 -9.62 -5.26
CA ALA A 57 -8.65 -10.41 -5.42
C ALA A 57 -9.84 -9.80 -4.65
N GLY A 58 -9.61 -8.68 -3.96
CA GLY A 58 -10.58 -8.04 -3.08
C GLY A 58 -9.89 -7.06 -2.12
N LEU A 59 -10.70 -6.41 -1.29
CA LEU A 59 -10.26 -5.44 -0.30
C LEU A 59 -10.08 -6.08 1.09
N PRO A 60 -9.19 -5.55 1.95
CA PRO A 60 -8.17 -4.56 1.63
C PRO A 60 -7.01 -5.14 0.81
N PHE A 61 -6.41 -4.29 -0.02
CA PHE A 61 -5.21 -4.58 -0.79
C PHE A 61 -4.29 -3.36 -0.74
N ALA A 62 -2.99 -3.59 -0.63
CA ALA A 62 -2.00 -2.52 -0.70
C ALA A 62 -0.75 -3.01 -1.43
N GLU A 63 -0.03 -2.06 -2.01
CA GLU A 63 1.19 -2.34 -2.75
C GLU A 63 2.19 -1.19 -2.59
N ILE A 64 3.47 -1.49 -2.77
CA ILE A 64 4.54 -0.51 -2.88
C ILE A 64 5.07 -0.57 -4.31
N ARG A 65 5.35 0.59 -4.89
CA ARG A 65 5.97 0.69 -6.21
C ARG A 65 7.28 1.46 -6.10
N ASN A 66 8.25 1.09 -6.92
CA ASN A 66 9.45 1.88 -7.13
C ASN A 66 9.16 3.08 -8.07
N PRO A 67 10.11 4.02 -8.26
CA PRO A 67 9.95 5.17 -9.15
C PRO A 67 9.64 4.81 -10.61
N GLU A 68 10.09 3.64 -11.07
CA GLU A 68 9.80 3.11 -12.42
C GLU A 68 8.37 2.55 -12.54
N GLY A 69 7.62 2.49 -11.43
CA GLY A 69 6.23 2.03 -11.38
C GLY A 69 6.06 0.53 -11.21
N HIS A 70 7.14 -0.23 -11.03
CA HIS A 70 7.10 -1.66 -10.75
C HIS A 70 6.67 -1.92 -9.32
N ILE A 71 5.76 -2.88 -9.14
CA ILE A 71 5.31 -3.32 -7.81
C ILE A 71 6.45 -4.08 -7.15
N THR A 72 6.94 -3.58 -6.02
CA THR A 72 8.03 -4.19 -5.25
C THR A 72 7.52 -5.02 -4.09
N GLU A 73 6.31 -4.75 -3.61
CA GLU A 73 5.69 -5.51 -2.51
C GLU A 73 4.16 -5.44 -2.59
N ILE A 74 3.49 -6.51 -2.16
CA ILE A 74 2.02 -6.64 -2.13
C ILE A 74 1.56 -7.12 -0.75
N PHE A 75 0.47 -6.53 -0.27
CA PHE A 75 -0.24 -6.92 0.94
C PHE A 75 -1.69 -7.26 0.62
N ARG A 76 -2.15 -8.41 1.13
CA ARG A 76 -3.55 -8.88 1.01
C ARG A 76 -4.13 -9.09 2.40
N GLY A 77 -5.36 -8.64 2.62
CA GLY A 77 -6.02 -8.78 3.91
C GLY A 77 -5.37 -7.90 4.99
N LEU A 78 -5.44 -8.34 6.25
CA LEU A 78 -4.89 -7.59 7.38
C LEU A 78 -3.39 -7.83 7.52
N PHE A 79 -2.64 -6.76 7.78
CA PHE A 79 -1.20 -6.79 8.05
C PHE A 79 -0.86 -5.80 9.16
N GLY A 80 0.35 -5.93 9.73
CA GLY A 80 0.79 -5.09 10.84
C GLY A 80 1.65 -3.90 10.42
N PRO A 81 1.78 -2.87 11.28
CA PRO A 81 2.62 -1.70 11.01
C PRO A 81 4.10 -2.03 10.86
N ALA A 82 4.61 -3.01 11.63
CA ALA A 82 6.01 -3.44 11.51
C ALA A 82 6.31 -4.04 10.13
N ALA A 83 5.39 -4.84 9.58
CA ALA A 83 5.56 -5.45 8.26
C ALA A 83 5.57 -4.39 7.15
N LEU A 84 4.65 -3.42 7.22
CA LEU A 84 4.61 -2.33 6.24
C LEU A 84 5.84 -1.43 6.33
N ALA A 85 6.25 -1.02 7.54
CA ALA A 85 7.43 -0.18 7.73
C ALA A 85 8.70 -0.86 7.17
N ALA A 86 8.90 -2.15 7.48
CA ALA A 86 10.04 -2.90 6.97
C ALA A 86 10.03 -3.03 5.43
N ALA A 87 8.84 -3.12 4.80
CA ALA A 87 8.73 -3.19 3.34
C ALA A 87 9.03 -1.85 2.66
N ILE A 88 8.65 -0.73 3.29
CA ILE A 88 9.01 0.62 2.83
C ILE A 88 10.54 0.75 2.83
N ASP A 89 11.18 0.40 3.94
CA ASP A 89 12.63 0.52 4.11
C ASP A 89 13.41 -0.32 3.08
N ARG A 90 12.95 -1.55 2.80
CA ARG A 90 13.58 -2.41 1.77
C ARG A 90 13.41 -1.89 0.34
N SER A 91 12.33 -1.16 0.06
CA SER A 91 12.04 -0.69 -1.29
C SER A 91 12.99 0.43 -1.72
N ALA A 92 13.53 1.20 -0.77
CA ALA A 92 14.52 2.24 -1.04
C ALA A 92 15.93 1.69 -1.28
N SER A 93 16.38 0.70 -0.49
CA SER A 93 17.74 0.13 -0.63
C SER A 93 17.98 -0.58 -1.96
N ARG A 94 16.94 -0.91 -2.74
CA ARG A 94 17.09 -1.44 -4.10
C ARG A 94 17.42 -0.38 -5.14
N LEU A 95 17.15 0.90 -4.87
CA LEU A 95 17.49 2.01 -5.76
C LEU A 95 18.99 2.31 -5.71
N ASP A 96 19.61 2.17 -4.54
CA ASP A 96 21.03 2.46 -4.31
C ASP A 96 22.00 1.43 -4.92
N MET A 97 21.50 0.25 -5.32
CA MET A 97 22.34 -0.85 -5.84
C MET A 97 22.37 -0.93 -7.38
N THR A 98 21.70 -0.01 -8.07
CA THR A 98 21.70 0.05 -9.55
C THR A 98 22.59 1.19 -10.09
N GLY A 99 23.48 1.72 -9.25
CA GLY A 99 24.49 2.73 -9.59
C GLY A 99 25.83 2.14 -10.00
#